data_AF-A0A521S8P0-F1
#
_entry.id   AF-A0A521S8P0-F1
#
_cell.length_a   1.000
_cell.length_b   1.000
_cell.length_c   1.000
_cell.angle_alpha   90.00
_cell.angle_beta   90.00
_cell.angle_gamma   90.00
#
_symmetry.space_group_name_H-M   'P 1'
#
loop_
_entity.id
_entity.type
_entity.pdbx_description
1 polymer ?
#
loop_
_entity_poly.entity_id
_entity_poly.type
_entity_poly.pdbx_seq_one_letter_code
_entity_poly.pdbx_strand_id
1 'polypeptide(L)'
;MQDTIKRWIPVIVLVVLVVGSRFLPDGPTLADQYDDMSLQDIIEKEWELAGKATGSYAVTFDDAIRASLPMDDGRWQDRIAFYHSVGLLKDIAGRTDAESAKKLQEAFAYEWSDIAEPYDEIFMLGLDADHVLVTDPEADVLDGNEMYVETLDQLAKLSDSAFAPKDIEERWAGEEGPVTVSFKVAGTSHTFSPAYLDDWLDLGATLDAANATLPADGSRFWMFVDGNTAIIAFLTAAQHEAIRTKRGIEFVR
;
A
#
# COMPACT_ATOMS: atom_id res chain seq x y z
N MET A 1 9.90 6.17 32.22
CA MET A 1 9.64 5.54 30.91
C MET A 1 10.89 4.88 30.34
N GLN A 2 12.04 5.57 30.28
CA GLN A 2 13.31 4.97 29.84
C GLN A 2 13.79 3.77 30.71
N ASP A 3 13.52 3.77 32.02
CA ASP A 3 13.89 2.66 32.90
C ASP A 3 12.99 1.42 32.74
N THR A 4 11.76 1.60 32.23
CA THR A 4 10.86 0.49 31.92
C THR A 4 11.32 -0.22 30.65
N ILE A 5 11.69 0.53 29.61
CA ILE A 5 12.17 -0.01 28.32
C ILE A 5 13.49 -0.80 28.49
N LYS A 6 14.43 -0.30 29.31
CA LYS A 6 15.68 -1.01 29.62
C LYS A 6 15.47 -2.36 30.33
N ARG A 7 14.34 -2.57 31.00
CA ARG A 7 13.98 -3.84 31.65
C ARG A 7 13.45 -4.90 30.68
N TRP A 8 12.93 -4.51 29.52
CA TRP A 8 12.27 -5.42 28.57
C TRP A 8 13.13 -5.80 27.37
N ILE A 9 14.19 -5.04 27.06
CA ILE A 9 15.21 -5.42 26.07
C ILE A 9 15.72 -6.86 26.28
N PRO A 10 16.03 -7.33 27.52
CA PRO A 10 16.43 -8.72 27.74
C PRO A 10 15.32 -9.73 27.42
N VAL A 11 14.05 -9.38 27.56
CA VAL A 11 12.91 -10.29 27.32
C VAL A 11 12.61 -10.41 25.83
N ILE A 12 12.65 -9.30 25.08
CA ILE A 12 12.51 -9.31 23.62
C ILE A 12 13.70 -10.03 22.99
N VAL A 13 14.92 -9.77 23.45
CA VAL A 13 16.13 -10.51 23.05
C VAL A 13 16.03 -11.98 23.47
N LEU A 14 15.41 -12.33 24.61
CA LEU A 14 15.17 -13.71 25.02
C LEU A 14 14.14 -14.40 24.11
N VAL A 15 13.07 -13.74 23.67
CA VAL A 15 12.09 -14.32 22.74
C VAL A 15 12.73 -14.52 21.36
N VAL A 16 13.45 -13.52 20.85
CA VAL A 16 14.18 -13.63 19.57
C VAL A 16 15.32 -14.66 19.64
N LEU A 17 16.04 -14.76 20.76
CA LEU A 17 17.05 -15.80 20.97
C LEU A 17 16.43 -17.17 21.25
N VAL A 18 15.28 -17.28 21.91
CA VAL A 18 14.63 -18.58 22.14
C VAL A 18 14.04 -19.14 20.86
N VAL A 19 13.51 -18.27 20.00
CA VAL A 19 13.05 -18.65 18.65
C VAL A 19 14.23 -18.89 17.72
N GLY A 20 15.29 -18.07 17.78
CA GLY A 20 16.46 -18.17 16.90
C GLY A 20 17.54 -19.19 17.29
N SER A 21 17.83 -19.37 18.60
CA SER A 21 18.87 -20.27 19.11
C SER A 21 18.41 -21.71 19.28
N ARG A 22 17.14 -22.02 18.99
CA ARG A 22 16.60 -23.39 19.05
C ARG A 22 16.55 -24.08 17.68
N PHE A 23 17.09 -23.42 16.64
CA PHE A 23 17.53 -24.04 15.38
C PHE A 23 18.95 -24.63 15.49
N LEU A 24 19.30 -25.26 16.61
CA LEU A 24 20.53 -26.04 16.73
C LEU A 24 20.27 -27.49 16.30
N PRO A 25 21.20 -28.13 15.57
CA PRO A 25 20.94 -29.34 14.80
C PRO A 25 20.59 -30.61 15.60
N ASP A 26 20.75 -30.61 16.93
CA ASP A 26 20.68 -31.83 17.75
C ASP A 26 19.62 -31.82 18.88
N GLY A 27 18.65 -30.88 18.86
CA GLY A 27 17.49 -30.89 19.77
C GLY A 27 16.22 -31.44 19.11
N PRO A 28 15.22 -31.95 19.86
CA PRO A 28 13.91 -32.27 19.28
C PRO A 28 13.36 -31.02 18.61
N THR A 29 13.12 -31.09 17.30
CA THR A 29 12.62 -29.96 16.54
C THR A 29 11.23 -29.61 17.02
N LEU A 30 11.03 -28.35 17.42
CA LEU A 30 9.73 -27.81 17.77
C LEU A 30 8.70 -27.92 16.62
N ALA A 31 9.15 -28.23 15.40
CA ALA A 31 8.29 -28.68 14.30
C ALA A 31 7.30 -29.77 14.77
N ASP A 32 7.74 -30.75 15.55
CA ASP A 32 6.86 -31.83 16.03
C ASP A 32 5.83 -31.36 17.09
N GLN A 33 6.06 -30.22 17.74
CA GLN A 33 5.17 -29.65 18.78
C GLN A 33 4.23 -28.56 18.26
N TYR A 34 4.52 -28.04 17.07
CA TYR A 34 3.85 -26.88 16.47
C TYR A 34 3.46 -27.11 15.00
N ASP A 35 3.47 -28.36 14.54
CA ASP A 35 3.30 -28.75 13.12
C ASP A 35 1.99 -28.23 12.47
N ASP A 36 1.00 -27.87 13.29
CA ASP A 36 -0.30 -27.32 12.86
C ASP A 36 -0.57 -25.88 13.37
N MET A 37 0.42 -25.20 13.95
CA MET A 37 0.24 -23.85 14.52
C MET A 37 0.80 -22.80 13.58
N SER A 38 0.05 -21.71 13.38
CA SER A 38 0.58 -20.56 12.64
C SER A 38 1.73 -19.92 13.41
N LEU A 39 2.59 -19.16 12.72
CA LEU A 39 3.65 -18.40 13.38
C LEU A 39 3.09 -17.49 14.49
N GLN A 40 1.90 -16.93 14.28
CA GLN A 40 1.18 -16.13 15.27
C GLN A 40 0.81 -16.96 16.51
N ASP A 41 0.23 -18.14 16.33
CA ASP A 41 -0.17 -19.00 17.44
C ASP A 41 1.05 -19.46 18.26
N ILE A 42 2.17 -19.73 17.59
CA ILE A 42 3.44 -20.07 18.25
C ILE A 42 3.92 -18.90 19.10
N ILE A 43 3.91 -17.68 18.54
CA ILE A 43 4.35 -16.47 19.24
C ILE A 43 3.44 -16.15 20.43
N GLU A 44 2.12 -16.22 20.27
CA GLU A 44 1.14 -15.98 21.34
C GLU A 44 1.28 -16.99 22.49
N LYS A 45 1.49 -18.27 22.17
CA LYS A 45 1.70 -19.32 23.16
C LYS A 45 3.00 -19.15 23.92
N GLU A 46 4.10 -18.82 23.24
CA GLU A 46 5.38 -18.54 23.90
C GLU A 46 5.30 -17.26 24.76
N TRP A 47 4.54 -16.25 24.33
CA TRP A 47 4.26 -15.04 25.12
C TRP A 47 3.46 -15.36 26.40
N GLU A 48 2.42 -16.19 26.30
CA GLU A 48 1.63 -16.63 27.46
C GLU A 48 2.50 -17.41 28.45
N LEU A 49 3.36 -18.31 27.96
CA LEU A 49 4.30 -19.07 28.78
C LEU A 49 5.30 -18.15 29.50
N ALA A 50 5.81 -17.13 28.81
CA ALA A 50 6.68 -16.11 29.40
C ALA A 50 5.97 -15.26 30.46
N GLY A 51 4.71 -14.89 30.23
CA GLY A 51 3.85 -14.19 31.20
C GLY A 51 3.60 -15.01 32.47
N LYS A 52 3.30 -16.32 32.32
CA LYS A 52 3.16 -17.27 33.44
C LYS A 52 4.45 -17.41 34.24
N ALA A 53 5.60 -17.49 33.58
CA ALA A 53 6.89 -17.66 34.23
C ALA A 53 7.35 -16.43 35.03
N THR A 54 6.98 -15.23 34.58
CA THR A 54 7.40 -13.95 35.18
C THR A 54 6.41 -13.36 36.17
N GLY A 55 5.18 -13.90 36.24
CA GLY A 55 4.15 -13.45 37.18
C GLY A 55 3.59 -12.07 36.87
N SER A 56 3.77 -11.56 35.65
CA SER A 56 3.33 -10.23 35.23
C SER A 56 2.86 -10.24 33.78
N TYR A 57 1.56 -9.99 33.57
CA TYR A 57 0.97 -9.67 32.28
C TYR A 57 0.79 -8.15 32.14
N ALA A 58 1.80 -7.36 32.51
CA ALA A 58 1.66 -5.91 32.49
C ALA A 58 1.76 -5.29 31.07
N VAL A 59 2.12 -6.09 30.07
CA VAL A 59 2.35 -5.66 28.68
C VAL A 59 1.64 -6.68 27.80
N THR A 60 0.68 -6.23 26.99
CA THR A 60 0.05 -7.11 25.99
C THR A 60 1.05 -7.43 24.87
N PHE A 61 0.75 -8.45 24.08
CA PHE A 61 1.54 -8.74 22.88
C PHE A 61 1.60 -7.51 21.95
N ASP A 62 0.47 -6.81 21.78
CA ASP A 62 0.39 -5.55 21.05
C ASP A 62 1.31 -4.47 21.61
N ASP A 63 1.40 -4.34 22.94
CA ASP A 63 2.28 -3.38 23.60
C ASP A 63 3.76 -3.70 23.35
N ALA A 64 4.10 -4.99 23.21
CA ALA A 64 5.46 -5.46 22.94
C ALA A 64 5.85 -5.24 21.48
N ILE A 65 4.95 -5.52 20.53
CA ILE A 65 5.12 -5.14 19.12
C ILE A 65 5.35 -3.64 19.02
N ARG A 66 4.47 -2.82 19.64
CA ARG A 66 4.60 -1.36 19.66
C ARG A 66 5.91 -0.86 20.25
N ALA A 67 6.45 -1.54 21.26
CA ALA A 67 7.73 -1.20 21.87
C ALA A 67 8.95 -1.64 21.02
N SER A 68 8.75 -2.58 20.09
CA SER A 68 9.78 -3.09 19.18
C SER A 68 9.86 -2.33 17.86
N LEU A 69 8.82 -1.57 17.50
CA LEU A 69 8.86 -0.71 16.33
C LEU A 69 9.93 0.37 16.53
N PRO A 70 10.79 0.61 15.52
CA PRO A 70 11.78 1.67 15.61
C PRO A 70 11.07 2.99 15.92
N MET A 71 11.49 3.66 17.00
CA MET A 71 10.94 4.98 17.33
C MET A 71 11.10 5.90 16.11
N ASP A 72 10.01 6.56 15.71
CA ASP A 72 9.99 7.59 14.67
C ASP A 72 11.14 8.58 14.90
N ASP A 73 12.15 8.53 14.03
CA ASP A 73 13.30 9.43 14.04
C ASP A 73 12.98 10.79 13.40
N GLY A 74 11.69 11.07 13.18
CA GLY A 74 11.16 12.27 12.54
C GLY A 74 10.94 12.11 11.05
N ARG A 75 11.40 11.01 10.42
CA ARG A 75 11.19 10.77 8.99
C ARG A 75 9.72 10.67 8.62
N TRP A 76 8.87 10.10 9.47
CA TRP A 76 7.43 10.03 9.20
C TRP A 76 6.76 11.39 9.23
N GLN A 77 7.13 12.21 10.21
CA GLN A 77 6.61 13.58 10.33
C GLN A 77 7.02 14.43 9.14
N ASP A 78 8.28 14.34 8.70
CA ASP A 78 8.77 15.03 7.50
C ASP A 78 8.01 14.61 6.24
N ARG A 79 7.80 13.30 6.04
CA ARG A 79 7.03 12.75 4.91
C ARG A 79 5.60 13.25 4.89
N ILE A 80 4.90 13.16 6.02
CA ILE A 80 3.51 13.59 6.14
C ILE A 80 3.40 15.10 5.93
N ALA A 81 4.27 15.89 6.56
CA ALA A 81 4.29 17.33 6.38
C ALA A 81 4.50 17.72 4.92
N PHE A 82 5.40 17.01 4.21
CA PHE A 82 5.59 17.21 2.78
C PHE A 82 4.31 16.89 1.99
N TYR A 83 3.70 15.73 2.18
CA TYR A 83 2.50 15.34 1.42
C TYR A 83 1.29 16.24 1.71
N HIS A 84 1.11 16.64 2.97
CA HIS A 84 0.14 17.68 3.33
C HIS A 84 0.42 19.01 2.60
N SER A 85 1.69 19.41 2.48
CA SER A 85 2.05 20.67 1.80
C SER A 85 1.75 20.68 0.30
N VAL A 86 1.71 19.51 -0.34
CA VAL A 86 1.31 19.34 -1.74
C VAL A 86 -0.17 18.96 -1.89
N GLY A 87 -0.93 18.97 -0.79
CA GLY A 87 -2.38 18.75 -0.79
C GLY A 87 -2.81 17.29 -0.93
N LEU A 88 -1.92 16.35 -0.59
CA LEU A 88 -2.21 14.93 -0.43
C LEU A 88 -2.33 14.56 1.06
N LEU A 89 -2.79 13.35 1.32
CA LEU A 89 -3.12 12.80 2.64
C LEU A 89 -4.16 13.66 3.37
N LYS A 90 -5.19 14.14 2.67
CA LYS A 90 -6.23 14.96 3.29
C LYS A 90 -7.16 14.18 4.21
N ASP A 91 -7.29 12.87 4.07
CA ASP A 91 -8.24 12.09 4.91
C ASP A 91 -7.67 11.72 6.29
N ILE A 92 -6.37 11.92 6.47
CA ILE A 92 -5.78 12.05 7.81
C ILE A 92 -5.81 13.51 8.31
N ALA A 93 -6.33 14.46 7.53
CA ALA A 93 -6.51 15.84 7.98
C ALA A 93 -7.58 15.91 9.07
N GLY A 94 -7.20 16.57 10.17
CA GLY A 94 -7.89 16.49 11.45
C GLY A 94 -7.02 15.86 12.54
N ARG A 95 -5.94 15.19 12.13
CA ARG A 95 -4.85 14.75 13.00
C ARG A 95 -3.65 15.67 12.82
N THR A 96 -2.88 15.86 13.88
CA THR A 96 -1.53 16.44 13.78
C THR A 96 -0.62 15.50 12.99
N ASP A 97 0.45 16.02 12.38
CA ASP A 97 1.42 15.19 11.67
C ASP A 97 1.96 14.05 12.54
N ALA A 98 2.10 14.26 13.86
CA ALA A 98 2.51 13.23 14.82
C ALA A 98 1.46 12.13 15.03
N GLU A 99 0.17 12.48 15.08
CA GLU A 99 -0.93 11.51 15.20
C GLU A 99 -1.14 10.72 13.92
N SER A 100 -0.95 11.37 12.77
CA SER A 100 -0.88 10.74 11.47
C SER A 100 0.29 9.77 11.41
N ALA A 101 1.51 10.23 11.72
CA ALA A 101 2.73 9.41 11.71
C ALA A 101 2.56 8.15 12.57
N LYS A 102 2.00 8.30 13.77
CA LYS A 102 1.73 7.17 14.64
C LYS A 102 0.73 6.17 14.03
N LYS A 103 -0.39 6.65 13.46
CA LYS A 103 -1.39 5.78 12.85
C LYS A 103 -0.82 5.06 11.63
N LEU A 104 -0.06 5.79 10.81
CA LEU A 104 0.61 5.25 9.64
C LEU A 104 1.62 4.18 10.04
N GLN A 105 2.44 4.47 11.04
CA GLN A 105 3.40 3.52 11.58
C GLN A 105 2.71 2.28 12.15
N GLU A 106 1.57 2.41 12.84
CA GLU A 106 0.80 1.26 13.34
C GLU A 106 0.21 0.41 12.21
N ALA A 107 -0.32 1.03 11.15
CA ALA A 107 -0.86 0.32 9.99
C ALA A 107 0.25 -0.37 9.19
N PHE A 108 1.35 0.34 8.95
CA PHE A 108 2.49 -0.21 8.23
C PHE A 108 3.20 -1.30 9.01
N ALA A 109 3.48 -1.11 10.30
CA ALA A 109 4.15 -2.11 11.12
C ALA A 109 3.43 -3.45 11.18
N TYR A 110 2.11 -3.43 11.02
CA TYR A 110 1.29 -4.63 10.98
C TYR A 110 1.51 -5.44 9.69
N GLU A 111 1.75 -4.74 8.59
CA GLU A 111 1.77 -5.31 7.24
C GLU A 111 3.20 -5.41 6.66
N TRP A 112 4.14 -4.59 7.16
CA TRP A 112 5.51 -4.41 6.70
C TRP A 112 6.45 -4.19 7.89
N SER A 113 7.53 -4.96 8.00
CA SER A 113 8.36 -5.02 9.22
C SER A 113 9.28 -3.81 9.45
N ASP A 114 9.52 -2.95 8.45
CA ASP A 114 10.26 -1.69 8.57
C ASP A 114 9.96 -0.77 7.38
N ILE A 115 10.03 0.53 7.59
CA ILE A 115 10.08 1.52 6.51
C ILE A 115 11.52 2.03 6.41
N ALA A 116 12.38 1.16 5.92
CA ALA A 116 13.77 1.50 5.69
C ALA A 116 13.98 2.10 4.30
N GLU A 117 13.14 1.74 3.33
CA GLU A 117 13.38 1.99 1.92
C GLU A 117 12.58 3.21 1.41
N PRO A 118 13.11 3.93 0.41
CA PRO A 118 12.36 4.99 -0.29
C PRO A 118 11.04 4.51 -0.89
N TYR A 119 10.94 3.22 -1.23
CA TYR A 119 9.74 2.61 -1.81
C TYR A 119 8.61 2.48 -0.78
N ASP A 120 8.91 2.27 0.50
CA ASP A 120 7.89 2.17 1.55
C ASP A 120 7.11 3.48 1.71
N GLU A 121 7.71 4.62 1.32
CA GLU A 121 7.04 5.91 1.30
C GLU A 121 5.90 5.98 0.28
N ILE A 122 6.03 5.29 -0.86
CA ILE A 122 5.00 5.38 -1.89
C ILE A 122 3.71 4.67 -1.45
N PHE A 123 3.84 3.58 -0.70
CA PHE A 123 2.68 2.90 -0.13
C PHE A 123 1.95 3.78 0.90
N MET A 124 2.62 4.76 1.52
CA MET A 124 1.96 5.72 2.40
C MET A 124 0.93 6.56 1.65
N LEU A 125 1.18 6.85 0.37
CA LEU A 125 0.24 7.59 -0.47
C LEU A 125 -1.08 6.83 -0.65
N GLY A 126 -1.06 5.49 -0.63
CA GLY A 126 -2.25 4.65 -0.71
C GLY A 126 -3.27 4.86 0.41
N LEU A 127 -2.88 5.60 1.46
CA LEU A 127 -3.76 5.93 2.58
C LEU A 127 -4.58 7.20 2.33
N ASP A 128 -4.28 7.94 1.24
CA ASP A 128 -5.11 8.98 0.68
C ASP A 128 -6.03 8.40 -0.41
N ALA A 129 -6.98 7.57 0.00
CA ALA A 129 -7.86 6.85 -0.95
C ALA A 129 -8.68 7.79 -1.86
N ASP A 130 -8.86 9.04 -1.45
CA ASP A 130 -9.53 10.07 -2.26
C ASP A 130 -8.66 10.57 -3.43
N HIS A 131 -7.32 10.47 -3.35
CA HIS A 131 -6.41 10.99 -4.38
C HIS A 131 -5.46 9.94 -4.95
N VAL A 132 -5.41 8.75 -4.34
CA VAL A 132 -4.52 7.64 -4.72
C VAL A 132 -5.29 6.33 -4.77
N LEU A 133 -5.12 5.61 -5.88
CA LEU A 133 -5.59 4.25 -6.08
C LEU A 133 -4.40 3.30 -5.99
N VAL A 134 -4.41 2.38 -5.03
CA VAL A 134 -3.50 1.24 -4.99
C VAL A 134 -4.24 0.05 -5.56
N THR A 135 -3.64 -0.62 -6.54
CA THR A 135 -4.29 -1.73 -7.24
C THR A 135 -3.27 -2.78 -7.67
N ASP A 136 -3.73 -4.02 -7.81
CA ASP A 136 -2.96 -5.10 -8.42
C ASP A 136 -3.35 -5.19 -9.90
N PRO A 137 -2.43 -4.93 -10.84
CA PRO A 137 -2.72 -5.06 -12.25
C PRO A 137 -2.90 -6.51 -12.72
N GLU A 138 -2.46 -7.53 -11.95
CA GLU A 138 -2.78 -8.95 -12.18
C GLU A 138 -4.22 -9.21 -11.71
N ALA A 139 -5.19 -8.95 -12.58
CA ALA A 139 -6.58 -8.74 -12.18
C ALA A 139 -7.57 -9.62 -12.93
N ASP A 140 -7.15 -10.83 -13.34
CA ASP A 140 -7.97 -11.76 -14.11
C ASP A 140 -8.59 -11.10 -15.37
N VAL A 141 -7.77 -10.45 -16.19
CA VAL A 141 -8.25 -9.73 -17.39
C VAL A 141 -8.69 -10.72 -18.47
N LEU A 142 -10.00 -11.01 -18.49
CA LEU A 142 -10.64 -11.98 -19.40
C LEU A 142 -12.07 -11.55 -19.80
N ASP A 143 -12.58 -12.15 -20.89
CA ASP A 143 -13.93 -11.84 -21.41
C ASP A 143 -15.02 -12.07 -20.36
N GLY A 144 -15.80 -11.02 -20.10
CA GLY A 144 -16.87 -11.00 -19.11
C GLY A 144 -16.48 -10.58 -17.69
N ASN A 145 -15.19 -10.39 -17.39
CA ASN A 145 -14.76 -9.84 -16.10
C ASN A 145 -14.82 -8.30 -16.04
N GLU A 146 -14.83 -7.64 -17.20
CA GLU A 146 -15.03 -6.18 -17.31
C GLU A 146 -13.97 -5.34 -16.56
N MET A 147 -12.74 -5.84 -16.44
CA MET A 147 -11.69 -5.20 -15.64
C MET A 147 -11.31 -3.79 -16.11
N TYR A 148 -11.39 -3.51 -17.42
CA TYR A 148 -11.16 -2.15 -17.90
C TYR A 148 -12.33 -1.22 -17.55
N VAL A 149 -13.56 -1.74 -17.48
CA VAL A 149 -14.73 -0.99 -17.02
C VAL A 149 -14.55 -0.59 -15.56
N GLU A 150 -14.23 -1.54 -14.70
CA GLU A 150 -14.02 -1.30 -13.27
C GLU A 150 -12.89 -0.29 -13.04
N THR A 151 -11.78 -0.45 -13.76
CA THR A 151 -10.63 0.47 -13.66
C THR A 151 -11.03 1.89 -14.04
N LEU A 152 -11.75 2.09 -15.15
CA LEU A 152 -12.20 3.42 -15.56
C LEU A 152 -13.18 4.06 -14.55
N ASP A 153 -14.02 3.26 -13.90
CA ASP A 153 -14.90 3.71 -12.81
C ASP A 153 -14.12 4.11 -11.55
N GLN A 154 -13.05 3.38 -11.22
CA GLN A 154 -12.15 3.75 -10.12
C GLN A 154 -11.43 5.08 -10.42
N LEU A 155 -10.91 5.25 -11.64
CA LEU A 155 -10.29 6.50 -12.08
C LEU A 155 -11.29 7.67 -12.06
N ALA A 156 -12.56 7.42 -12.40
CA ALA A 156 -13.59 8.44 -12.34
C ALA A 156 -13.79 8.97 -10.92
N LYS A 157 -13.85 8.07 -9.93
CA LYS A 157 -13.93 8.41 -8.50
C LYS A 157 -12.70 9.18 -8.04
N LEU A 158 -11.51 8.67 -8.37
CA LEU A 158 -10.22 9.26 -8.02
C LEU A 158 -10.06 10.72 -8.52
N SER A 159 -10.69 11.03 -9.65
CA SER A 159 -10.59 12.35 -10.28
C SER A 159 -11.62 13.37 -9.80
N ASP A 160 -12.43 13.05 -8.78
CA ASP A 160 -13.59 13.84 -8.35
C ASP A 160 -14.48 14.25 -9.54
N SER A 161 -14.79 13.27 -10.40
CA SER A 161 -15.57 13.45 -11.64
C SER A 161 -14.96 14.37 -12.71
N ALA A 162 -13.71 14.81 -12.59
CA ALA A 162 -13.01 15.50 -13.68
C ALA A 162 -12.87 14.59 -14.91
N PHE A 163 -12.64 13.30 -14.66
CA PHE A 163 -12.89 12.22 -15.60
C PHE A 163 -14.23 11.57 -15.25
N ALA A 164 -15.23 11.70 -16.13
CA ALA A 164 -16.58 11.18 -15.91
C ALA A 164 -17.02 10.33 -17.12
N PRO A 165 -16.41 9.14 -17.31
CA PRO A 165 -16.78 8.23 -18.39
C PRO A 165 -18.22 7.75 -18.23
N LYS A 166 -18.88 7.51 -19.36
CA LYS A 166 -20.22 6.93 -19.47
C LYS A 166 -20.24 5.93 -20.62
N ASP A 167 -21.25 5.07 -20.63
CA ASP A 167 -21.45 4.07 -21.68
C ASP A 167 -20.16 3.28 -21.94
N ILE A 168 -19.49 2.85 -20.85
CA ILE A 168 -18.23 2.11 -20.95
C ILE A 168 -18.56 0.71 -21.46
N GLU A 169 -17.84 0.27 -22.48
CA GLU A 169 -18.03 -1.03 -23.09
C GLU A 169 -16.66 -1.65 -23.40
N GLU A 170 -16.48 -2.87 -22.92
CA GLU A 170 -15.34 -3.72 -23.20
C GLU A 170 -15.77 -4.80 -24.20
N ARG A 171 -15.04 -4.94 -25.29
CA ARG A 171 -15.33 -5.94 -26.34
C ARG A 171 -14.12 -6.80 -26.62
N TRP A 172 -14.34 -8.10 -26.55
CA TRP A 172 -13.36 -9.12 -26.84
C TRP A 172 -13.59 -9.71 -28.23
N ALA A 173 -12.52 -9.88 -29.00
CA ALA A 173 -12.57 -10.63 -30.26
C ALA A 173 -12.50 -12.16 -30.05
N GLY A 174 -12.09 -12.60 -28.87
CA GLY A 174 -11.93 -13.99 -28.43
C GLY A 174 -11.41 -14.04 -26.99
N GLU A 175 -11.18 -15.23 -26.44
CA GLU A 175 -10.77 -15.42 -25.03
C GLU A 175 -9.44 -14.73 -24.68
N GLU A 176 -8.51 -14.61 -25.64
CA GLU A 176 -7.18 -13.97 -25.48
C GLU A 176 -7.12 -12.58 -26.16
N GLY A 177 -8.26 -11.97 -26.47
CA GLY A 177 -8.35 -10.68 -27.15
C GLY A 177 -8.18 -10.74 -28.69
N PRO A 178 -7.95 -9.60 -29.37
CA PRO A 178 -7.77 -8.24 -28.85
C PRO A 178 -9.00 -7.69 -28.10
N VAL A 179 -8.71 -6.80 -27.14
CA VAL A 179 -9.71 -6.04 -26.39
C VAL A 179 -9.89 -4.67 -27.02
N THR A 180 -11.14 -4.22 -27.16
CA THR A 180 -11.48 -2.85 -27.51
C THR A 180 -12.32 -2.26 -26.40
N VAL A 181 -11.84 -1.17 -25.79
CA VAL A 181 -12.56 -0.46 -24.74
C VAL A 181 -13.06 0.86 -25.30
N SER A 182 -14.33 1.15 -25.11
CA SER A 182 -14.95 2.40 -25.53
C SER A 182 -15.72 3.05 -24.40
N PHE A 183 -15.77 4.38 -24.36
CA PHE A 183 -16.52 5.15 -23.37
C PHE A 183 -16.83 6.55 -23.91
N LYS A 184 -17.65 7.32 -23.20
CA LYS A 184 -17.96 8.71 -23.52
C LYS A 184 -17.58 9.66 -22.40
N VAL A 185 -16.94 10.77 -22.75
CA VAL A 185 -16.71 11.91 -21.84
C VAL A 185 -17.30 13.16 -22.48
N ALA A 186 -18.13 13.90 -21.73
CA ALA A 186 -18.83 15.09 -22.23
C ALA A 186 -19.56 14.87 -23.57
N GLY A 187 -20.10 13.67 -23.79
CA GLY A 187 -20.81 13.28 -25.02
C GLY A 187 -19.93 12.90 -26.21
N THR A 188 -18.60 13.00 -26.09
CA THR A 188 -17.64 12.56 -27.11
C THR A 188 -17.26 11.10 -26.87
N SER A 189 -17.31 10.28 -27.91
CA SER A 189 -16.88 8.88 -27.85
C SER A 189 -15.37 8.77 -27.96
N HIS A 190 -14.78 7.95 -27.09
CA HIS A 190 -13.38 7.58 -27.06
C HIS A 190 -13.27 6.06 -27.18
N THR A 191 -12.19 5.59 -27.80
CA THR A 191 -11.93 4.16 -27.97
C THR A 191 -10.43 3.94 -27.94
N PHE A 192 -10.00 2.91 -27.24
CA PHE A 192 -8.62 2.45 -27.22
C PHE A 192 -8.57 0.92 -27.23
N SER A 193 -7.41 0.39 -27.58
CA SER A 193 -7.15 -1.05 -27.65
C SER A 193 -5.94 -1.35 -26.78
N PRO A 194 -6.14 -1.74 -25.51
CA PRO A 194 -5.04 -2.12 -24.64
C PRO A 194 -4.32 -3.35 -25.20
N ALA A 195 -3.02 -3.49 -24.89
CA ALA A 195 -2.30 -4.72 -25.17
C ALA A 195 -2.88 -5.86 -24.33
N TYR A 196 -2.98 -7.06 -24.93
CA TYR A 196 -3.26 -8.26 -24.16
C TYR A 196 -1.98 -8.69 -23.43
N LEU A 197 -2.04 -8.73 -22.10
CA LEU A 197 -0.91 -9.02 -21.21
C LEU A 197 -1.23 -10.22 -20.31
N ASP A 198 -1.82 -11.27 -20.89
CA ASP A 198 -2.37 -12.42 -20.16
C ASP A 198 -3.51 -11.97 -19.23
N ASP A 199 -3.40 -12.21 -17.92
CA ASP A 199 -4.34 -11.76 -16.90
C ASP A 199 -4.06 -10.34 -16.37
N TRP A 200 -3.12 -9.60 -16.99
CA TRP A 200 -2.73 -8.26 -16.55
C TRP A 200 -3.45 -7.12 -17.30
N LEU A 201 -3.74 -6.04 -16.58
CA LEU A 201 -4.22 -4.78 -17.14
C LEU A 201 -3.10 -4.01 -17.84
N ASP A 202 -3.35 -3.57 -19.08
CA ASP A 202 -2.52 -2.51 -19.70
C ASP A 202 -2.93 -1.14 -19.13
N LEU A 203 -2.43 -0.85 -17.92
CA LEU A 203 -2.66 0.42 -17.25
C LEU A 203 -2.10 1.60 -18.05
N GLY A 204 -1.00 1.43 -18.79
CA GLY A 204 -0.44 2.49 -19.62
C GLY A 204 -1.44 2.99 -20.67
N ALA A 205 -1.97 2.08 -21.49
CA ALA A 205 -2.99 2.43 -22.49
C ALA A 205 -4.27 2.99 -21.85
N THR A 206 -4.67 2.45 -20.70
CA THR A 206 -5.87 2.88 -19.97
C THR A 206 -5.74 4.31 -19.43
N LEU A 207 -4.60 4.64 -18.82
CA LEU A 207 -4.33 5.98 -18.28
C LEU A 207 -4.14 7.00 -19.40
N ASP A 208 -3.48 6.63 -20.50
CA ASP A 208 -3.37 7.48 -21.69
C ASP A 208 -4.75 7.83 -22.24
N ALA A 209 -5.64 6.84 -22.37
CA ALA A 209 -7.00 7.06 -22.86
C ALA A 209 -7.79 8.01 -21.95
N ALA A 210 -7.71 7.82 -20.62
CA ALA A 210 -8.36 8.72 -19.65
C ALA A 210 -7.76 10.13 -19.69
N ASN A 211 -6.43 10.24 -19.65
CA ASN A 211 -5.68 11.50 -19.67
C ASN A 211 -5.91 12.32 -20.95
N ALA A 212 -6.17 11.67 -22.08
CA ALA A 212 -6.49 12.33 -23.34
C ALA A 212 -7.85 13.07 -23.31
N THR A 213 -8.73 12.72 -22.39
CA THR A 213 -10.04 13.38 -22.24
C THR A 213 -10.01 14.59 -21.28
N LEU A 214 -8.93 14.73 -20.51
CA LEU A 214 -8.79 15.77 -19.50
C LEU A 214 -8.28 17.11 -20.09
N PRO A 215 -8.66 18.26 -19.51
CA PRO A 215 -8.15 19.58 -19.92
C PRO A 215 -6.62 19.64 -19.90
N ALA A 216 -5.98 20.24 -20.90
CA ALA A 216 -4.53 20.21 -21.11
C ALA A 216 -3.70 20.73 -19.92
N ASP A 217 -4.23 21.69 -19.16
CA ASP A 217 -3.61 22.37 -18.02
C ASP A 217 -4.06 21.84 -16.65
N GLY A 218 -4.91 20.80 -16.63
CA GLY A 218 -5.42 20.18 -15.41
C GLY A 218 -4.53 19.07 -14.83
N SER A 219 -5.02 18.45 -13.77
CA SER A 219 -4.45 17.22 -13.21
C SER A 219 -4.43 16.08 -14.22
N ARG A 220 -3.56 15.11 -13.99
CA ARG A 220 -3.42 13.88 -14.77
C ARG A 220 -3.34 12.69 -13.85
N PHE A 221 -3.72 11.54 -14.36
CA PHE A 221 -3.37 10.28 -13.72
C PHE A 221 -1.90 10.00 -13.98
N TRP A 222 -1.19 9.67 -12.90
CA TRP A 222 0.21 9.29 -12.89
C TRP A 222 0.32 7.96 -12.17
N MET A 223 1.18 7.07 -12.66
CA MET A 223 1.33 5.72 -12.13
C MET A 223 2.75 5.46 -11.68
N PHE A 224 2.89 4.73 -10.59
CA PHE A 224 4.12 4.07 -10.19
C PHE A 224 3.84 2.57 -10.09
N VAL A 225 4.80 1.74 -10.50
CA VAL A 225 4.67 0.28 -10.48
C VAL A 225 5.85 -0.31 -9.73
N ASP A 226 5.57 -1.22 -8.80
CA ASP A 226 6.55 -2.05 -8.10
C ASP A 226 6.00 -3.47 -7.96
N GLY A 227 6.62 -4.42 -8.66
CA GLY A 227 6.13 -5.79 -8.76
C GLY A 227 4.68 -5.86 -9.26
N ASN A 228 3.83 -6.51 -8.47
CA ASN A 228 2.39 -6.68 -8.71
C ASN A 228 1.56 -5.55 -8.09
N THR A 229 2.15 -4.38 -7.83
CA THR A 229 1.39 -3.25 -7.29
C THR A 229 1.58 -2.02 -8.14
N ALA A 230 0.45 -1.43 -8.53
CA ALA A 230 0.38 -0.14 -9.16
C ALA A 230 -0.24 0.89 -8.20
N ILE A 231 0.38 2.06 -8.14
CA ILE A 231 -0.10 3.22 -7.39
C ILE A 231 -0.42 4.31 -8.40
N ILE A 232 -1.69 4.64 -8.54
CA ILE A 232 -2.19 5.64 -9.47
C ILE A 232 -2.63 6.86 -8.67
N ALA A 233 -2.08 8.02 -8.98
CA ALA A 233 -2.39 9.29 -8.31
C ALA A 233 -2.93 10.32 -9.31
N PHE A 234 -3.92 11.12 -8.88
CA PHE A 234 -4.46 12.21 -9.71
C PHE A 234 -3.81 13.56 -9.34
N LEU A 235 -2.76 13.93 -10.07
CA LEU A 235 -1.86 15.02 -9.69
C LEU A 235 -1.79 16.13 -10.76
N THR A 236 -1.71 17.37 -10.30
CA THR A 236 -1.23 18.49 -11.13
C THR A 236 0.25 18.31 -11.47
N ALA A 237 0.71 18.95 -12.55
CA ALA A 237 2.12 18.95 -12.92
C ALA A 237 3.03 19.50 -11.80
N ALA A 238 2.55 20.49 -11.02
CA ALA A 238 3.30 21.06 -9.92
C ALA A 238 3.46 20.08 -8.74
N GLN A 239 2.40 19.32 -8.42
CA GLN A 239 2.46 18.28 -7.38
C GLN A 239 3.40 17.15 -7.79
N HIS A 240 3.28 16.63 -9.01
CA HIS A 240 4.18 15.59 -9.54
C HIS A 240 5.64 16.03 -9.50
N GLU A 241 5.95 17.25 -9.96
CA GLU A 241 7.31 17.78 -9.95
C GLU A 241 7.85 17.98 -8.52
N ALA A 242 7.01 18.43 -7.58
CA ALA A 242 7.40 18.55 -6.17
C ALA A 242 7.75 17.18 -5.57
N ILE A 243 6.94 16.15 -5.83
CA ILE A 243 7.20 14.78 -5.37
C ILE A 243 8.49 14.24 -5.96
N ARG A 244 8.66 14.37 -7.28
CA ARG A 244 9.87 13.93 -8.01
C ARG A 244 11.13 14.58 -7.46
N THR A 245 11.12 15.90 -7.25
CA THR A 245 12.32 16.64 -6.84
C THR A 245 12.63 16.55 -5.36
N LYS A 246 11.62 16.44 -4.49
CA LYS A 246 11.80 16.43 -3.03
C LYS A 246 11.89 15.03 -2.45
N ARG A 247 11.21 14.05 -3.03
CA ARG A 247 11.15 12.66 -2.54
C ARG A 247 11.89 11.68 -3.44
N GLY A 248 12.23 12.07 -4.67
CA GLY A 248 12.90 11.18 -5.62
C GLY A 248 11.97 10.10 -6.19
N ILE A 249 10.65 10.24 -6.00
CA ILE A 249 9.65 9.30 -6.51
C ILE A 249 9.22 9.75 -7.90
N GLU A 250 9.42 8.88 -8.89
CA GLU A 250 9.07 9.15 -10.27
C GLU A 250 7.82 8.36 -10.64
N PHE A 251 6.71 9.07 -10.86
CA PHE A 251 5.56 8.49 -11.52
C PHE A 251 5.69 8.65 -13.03
N VAL A 252 5.32 7.60 -13.77
CA VAL A 252 5.13 7.62 -15.20
C VAL A 252 3.71 8.07 -15.54
N ARG A 253 3.53 8.60 -16.74
CA ARG A 253 2.22 9.00 -17.25
C ARG A 253 1.69 7.96 -18.20
#